data_AF-A0A3N5GXQ3-F1
#
_entry.id   AF-A0A3N5GXQ3-F1
#
_cell.length_a   1.000
_cell.length_b   1.000
_cell.length_c   1.000
_cell.angle_alpha   90.00
_cell.angle_beta   90.00
_cell.angle_gamma   90.00
#
_symmetry.space_group_name_H-M   'P 1'
#
loop_
_entity.id
_entity.type
_entity.pdbx_description
1 polymer ?
#
loop_
_entity_poly.entity_id
_entity_poly.type
_entity_poly.pdbx_seq_one_letter_code
_entity_poly.pdbx_strand_id
1 'polypeptide(L)'
;MTCTFLTEAYDSERLKTLSVWSEFSDADLGFRPAGYARTPLEHMVHQCLSEDTWMRTMFGVTVSRGAVPSEETRLAFLRHYADVSGDRLNQLRTKDGDWWEEIVSFFDVTRSRAWIFLRRLTHSAHHRGQLTVYLRLLGKPLYSTYGPTADTGGLFASGAPTIYRYQSSDALLASEADGGSWPALPGPGTRPPTERP
;
A
#
# COMPACT_ATOMS: atom_id res chain seq x y z
N MET A 1 -12.10 23.64 5.75
CA MET A 1 -12.32 23.08 4.38
C MET A 1 -12.50 21.56 4.50
N THR A 2 -13.32 20.87 3.67
CA THR A 2 -13.46 19.40 3.81
C THR A 2 -12.24 18.68 3.22
N CYS A 3 -11.51 17.93 4.04
CA CYS A 3 -10.33 17.16 3.60
C CYS A 3 -10.69 15.77 3.04
N THR A 4 -11.85 15.63 2.40
CA THR A 4 -12.37 14.35 1.87
C THR A 4 -11.37 13.65 0.96
N PHE A 5 -10.63 14.43 0.14
CA PHE A 5 -9.59 13.90 -0.75
C PHE A 5 -8.49 13.11 -0.02
N LEU A 6 -8.18 13.44 1.26
CA LEU A 6 -7.20 12.69 2.04
C LEU A 6 -7.72 11.30 2.38
N THR A 7 -9.00 11.18 2.73
CA THR A 7 -9.63 9.89 3.03
C THR A 7 -9.85 9.06 1.77
N GLU A 8 -10.18 9.67 0.64
CA GLU A 8 -10.25 9.01 -0.68
C GLU A 8 -8.86 8.51 -1.12
N ALA A 9 -7.83 9.35 -0.94
CA ALA A 9 -6.46 8.96 -1.18
C ALA A 9 -6.06 7.77 -0.30
N TYR A 10 -6.33 7.83 1.01
CA TYR A 10 -6.05 6.72 1.93
C TYR A 10 -6.75 5.43 1.51
N ASP A 11 -8.01 5.49 1.11
CA ASP A 11 -8.75 4.33 0.64
C ASP A 11 -8.06 3.68 -0.57
N SER A 12 -7.69 4.48 -1.57
CA SER A 12 -6.96 4.00 -2.75
C SER A 12 -5.55 3.47 -2.41
N GLU A 13 -4.85 4.11 -1.49
CA GLU A 13 -3.46 3.77 -1.12
C GLU A 13 -3.38 2.49 -0.28
N ARG A 14 -4.41 2.20 0.52
CA ARG A 14 -4.56 0.91 1.22
C ARG A 14 -4.68 -0.23 0.22
N LEU A 15 -5.58 -0.11 -0.77
CA LEU A 15 -5.77 -1.15 -1.78
C LEU A 15 -4.51 -1.39 -2.61
N LYS A 16 -3.78 -0.32 -2.99
CA LYS A 16 -2.49 -0.45 -3.71
C LYS A 16 -1.45 -1.20 -2.89
N THR A 17 -1.38 -0.93 -1.58
CA THR A 17 -0.47 -1.64 -0.66
C THR A 17 -0.84 -3.12 -0.56
N LEU A 18 -2.11 -3.44 -0.34
CA LEU A 18 -2.60 -4.81 -0.31
C LEU A 18 -2.37 -5.55 -1.63
N SER A 19 -2.56 -4.86 -2.77
CA SER A 19 -2.33 -5.43 -4.10
C SER A 19 -0.86 -5.83 -4.28
N VAL A 20 0.09 -4.95 -3.95
CA VAL A 20 1.52 -5.29 -4.02
C VAL A 20 1.89 -6.44 -3.07
N TRP A 21 1.35 -6.45 -1.85
CA TRP A 21 1.58 -7.54 -0.91
C TRP A 21 1.03 -8.88 -1.41
N SER A 22 -0.10 -8.84 -2.11
CA SER A 22 -0.73 -10.03 -2.65
C SER A 22 0.12 -10.73 -3.71
N GLU A 23 1.02 -10.01 -4.40
CA GLU A 23 1.87 -10.53 -5.48
C GLU A 23 3.05 -11.40 -4.96
N PHE A 24 3.32 -11.36 -3.66
CA PHE A 24 4.26 -12.28 -3.01
C PHE A 24 3.59 -13.63 -2.69
N SER A 25 4.39 -14.66 -2.45
CA SER A 25 4.00 -15.90 -1.76
C SER A 25 4.69 -15.97 -0.39
N ASP A 26 4.27 -16.87 0.48
CA ASP A 26 4.92 -17.04 1.79
C ASP A 26 6.42 -17.40 1.67
N ALA A 27 6.80 -18.13 0.62
CA ALA A 27 8.19 -18.47 0.34
C ALA A 27 9.06 -17.24 -0.01
N ASP A 28 8.44 -16.15 -0.49
CA ASP A 28 9.16 -14.92 -0.86
C ASP A 28 9.39 -14.00 0.36
N LEU A 29 8.68 -14.22 1.47
CA LEU A 29 8.66 -13.29 2.61
C LEU A 29 10.02 -13.12 3.31
N GLY A 30 10.90 -14.11 3.17
CA GLY A 30 12.28 -14.07 3.68
C GLY A 30 13.30 -13.47 2.72
N PHE A 31 12.92 -13.08 1.50
CA PHE A 31 13.85 -12.55 0.50
C PHE A 31 14.49 -11.24 0.98
N ARG A 32 15.83 -11.16 0.95
CA ARG A 32 16.58 -9.96 1.31
C ARG A 32 17.51 -9.55 0.16
N PRO A 33 17.24 -8.46 -0.57
CA PRO A 33 18.01 -8.13 -1.77
C PRO A 33 19.42 -7.56 -1.47
N ALA A 34 19.64 -7.06 -0.26
CA ALA A 34 20.94 -6.57 0.20
C ALA A 34 21.03 -6.63 1.73
N GLY A 35 22.24 -6.69 2.30
CA GLY A 35 22.45 -6.89 3.73
C GLY A 35 21.73 -5.89 4.65
N TYR A 36 21.54 -4.65 4.21
CA TYR A 36 20.84 -3.59 4.97
C TYR A 36 19.41 -3.29 4.50
N ALA A 37 18.90 -4.07 3.55
CA ALA A 37 17.52 -3.98 3.09
C ALA A 37 16.59 -4.76 4.02
N ARG A 38 15.33 -4.35 4.16
CA ARG A 38 14.31 -5.17 4.83
C ARG A 38 13.90 -6.36 3.96
N THR A 39 13.29 -7.40 4.53
CA THR A 39 12.55 -8.43 3.77
C THR A 39 11.11 -7.97 3.47
N PRO A 40 10.36 -8.64 2.58
CA PRO A 40 8.92 -8.37 2.43
C PRO A 40 8.15 -8.46 3.75
N LEU A 41 8.41 -9.47 4.58
CA LEU A 41 7.79 -9.59 5.90
C LEU A 41 8.11 -8.38 6.79
N GLU A 42 9.38 -7.99 6.88
CA GLU A 42 9.80 -6.84 7.67
C GLU A 42 9.17 -5.53 7.17
N HIS A 43 8.92 -5.40 5.86
CA HIS A 43 8.15 -4.30 5.28
C HIS A 43 6.67 -4.33 5.70
N MET A 44 6.02 -5.49 5.69
CA MET A 44 4.61 -5.65 6.11
C MET A 44 4.45 -5.31 7.61
N VAL A 45 5.35 -5.84 8.45
CA VAL A 45 5.43 -5.53 9.89
C VAL A 45 5.64 -4.04 10.11
N HIS A 46 6.62 -3.44 9.42
CA HIS A 46 6.92 -2.01 9.54
C HIS A 46 5.73 -1.14 9.13
N GLN A 47 5.06 -1.48 8.02
CA GLN A 47 3.87 -0.75 7.57
C GLN A 47 2.80 -0.74 8.66
N CYS A 48 2.50 -1.90 9.23
CA CYS A 48 1.48 -2.06 10.26
C CYS A 48 1.82 -1.32 11.56
N LEU A 49 3.03 -1.53 12.10
CA LEU A 49 3.50 -0.90 13.35
C LEU A 49 3.66 0.61 13.24
N SER A 50 4.28 1.07 12.15
CA SER A 50 4.49 2.49 11.92
C SER A 50 3.16 3.22 11.74
N GLU A 51 2.22 2.63 11.00
CA GLU A 51 0.91 3.26 10.78
C GLU A 51 0.09 3.28 12.06
N ASP A 52 0.10 2.19 12.84
CA ASP A 52 -0.53 2.17 14.16
C ASP A 52 -0.01 3.27 15.07
N THR A 53 1.32 3.36 15.18
CA THR A 53 1.96 4.37 16.03
C THR A 53 1.50 5.77 15.65
N TRP A 54 1.54 6.11 14.36
CA TRP A 54 1.13 7.44 13.89
C TRP A 54 -0.36 7.69 14.14
N MET A 55 -1.23 6.74 13.80
CA MET A 55 -2.68 6.84 14.00
C MET A 55 -3.02 7.10 15.47
N ARG A 56 -2.40 6.37 16.39
CA ARG A 56 -2.65 6.54 17.83
C ARG A 56 -2.08 7.85 18.38
N THR A 57 -0.82 8.17 18.07
CA THR A 57 -0.10 9.27 18.74
C THR A 57 -0.29 10.64 18.10
N MET A 58 -0.53 10.70 16.79
CA MET A 58 -0.65 11.96 16.05
C MET A 58 -2.10 12.28 15.67
N PHE A 59 -2.94 11.25 15.50
CA PHE A 59 -4.33 11.41 15.09
C PHE A 59 -5.33 11.04 16.19
N GLY A 60 -4.91 10.39 17.28
CA GLY A 60 -5.86 9.89 18.30
C GLY A 60 -6.87 8.88 17.73
N VAL A 61 -6.55 8.25 16.60
CA VAL A 61 -7.34 7.20 15.96
C VAL A 61 -6.85 5.86 16.48
N THR A 62 -7.74 5.08 17.10
CA THR A 62 -7.40 3.82 17.74
C THR A 62 -8.30 2.69 17.23
N VAL A 63 -7.79 1.47 17.23
CA VAL A 63 -8.53 0.25 16.89
C VAL A 63 -8.36 -0.76 18.03
N SER A 64 -9.26 -1.74 18.13
CA SER A 64 -9.22 -2.75 19.20
C SER A 64 -8.20 -3.87 18.96
N ARG A 65 -7.77 -4.06 17.71
CA ARG A 65 -6.82 -5.11 17.31
C ARG A 65 -5.38 -4.69 17.58
N GLY A 66 -4.51 -5.68 17.76
CA GLY A 66 -3.06 -5.46 17.81
C GLY A 66 -2.52 -4.85 16.51
N ALA A 67 -1.31 -4.28 16.56
CA ALA A 67 -0.74 -3.62 15.39
C ALA A 67 -0.43 -4.59 14.25
N VAL A 68 -0.01 -5.83 14.54
CA VAL A 68 0.32 -6.89 13.56
C VAL A 68 -0.56 -8.13 13.78
N PRO A 69 -0.74 -9.00 12.78
CA PRO A 69 -1.43 -10.28 12.96
C PRO A 69 -0.66 -11.20 13.92
N SER A 70 -1.35 -12.18 14.51
CA SER A 70 -0.74 -13.20 15.37
C SER A 70 0.10 -14.22 14.60
N GLU A 71 -0.25 -14.46 13.34
CA GLU A 71 0.48 -15.33 12.43
C GLU A 71 1.12 -14.48 11.32
N GLU A 72 2.39 -14.70 11.05
CA GLU A 72 3.14 -13.94 10.05
C GLU A 72 3.08 -14.56 8.65
N THR A 73 1.89 -14.99 8.24
CA THR A 73 1.63 -15.41 6.86
C THR A 73 1.16 -14.24 6.02
N ARG A 74 1.43 -14.28 4.71
CA ARG A 74 1.00 -13.27 3.76
C ARG A 74 -0.51 -13.03 3.84
N LEU A 75 -1.31 -14.09 3.88
CA LEU A 75 -2.77 -13.96 3.94
C LEU A 75 -3.24 -13.35 5.27
N ALA A 76 -2.59 -13.68 6.39
CA ALA A 76 -2.88 -13.06 7.68
C ALA A 76 -2.57 -11.55 7.65
N PHE A 77 -1.45 -11.13 7.06
CA PHE A 77 -1.14 -9.71 6.86
C PHE A 77 -2.15 -8.99 5.96
N LEU A 78 -2.58 -9.60 4.85
CA LEU A 78 -3.59 -9.01 3.97
C LEU A 78 -4.90 -8.76 4.71
N ARG A 79 -5.43 -9.78 5.40
CA ARG A 79 -6.67 -9.67 6.18
C ARG A 79 -6.55 -8.64 7.30
N HIS A 80 -5.49 -8.76 8.09
CA HIS A 80 -5.27 -7.88 9.24
C HIS A 80 -5.12 -6.42 8.82
N TYR A 81 -4.28 -6.14 7.82
CA TYR A 81 -4.09 -4.76 7.37
C TYR A 81 -5.36 -4.21 6.74
N ALA A 82 -6.08 -4.98 5.92
CA ALA A 82 -7.35 -4.55 5.33
C ALA A 82 -8.38 -4.15 6.40
N ASP A 83 -8.59 -4.99 7.41
CA ASP A 83 -9.52 -4.74 8.52
C ASP A 83 -9.10 -3.50 9.33
N VAL A 84 -7.87 -3.49 9.86
CA VAL A 84 -7.39 -2.42 10.75
C VAL A 84 -7.35 -1.07 10.06
N SER A 85 -6.88 -1.02 8.81
CA SER A 85 -6.87 0.23 8.04
C SER A 85 -8.28 0.66 7.60
N GLY A 86 -9.23 -0.28 7.47
CA GLY A 86 -10.63 0.00 7.20
C GLY A 86 -11.33 0.68 8.38
N ASP A 87 -11.12 0.16 9.59
CA ASP A 87 -11.62 0.76 10.82
C ASP A 87 -11.08 2.18 11.02
N ARG A 88 -9.78 2.40 10.72
CA ARG A 88 -9.16 3.73 10.73
C ARG A 88 -9.79 4.66 9.70
N LEU A 89 -9.99 4.18 8.46
CA LEU A 89 -10.62 4.97 7.40
C LEU A 89 -12.03 5.42 7.80
N ASN A 90 -12.83 4.52 8.38
CA ASN A 90 -14.18 4.85 8.85
C ASN A 90 -14.16 5.95 9.91
N GLN A 91 -13.23 5.91 10.87
CA GLN A 91 -13.07 6.98 11.86
C GLN A 91 -12.58 8.29 11.25
N LEU A 92 -11.66 8.24 10.29
CA LEU A 92 -11.13 9.44 9.62
C LEU A 92 -12.19 10.15 8.78
N ARG A 93 -13.12 9.41 8.18
CA ARG A 93 -14.26 9.95 7.42
C ARG A 93 -15.24 10.77 8.27
N THR A 94 -15.25 10.59 9.59
CA THR A 94 -16.12 11.37 10.49
C THR A 94 -15.48 12.68 10.96
N LYS A 95 -14.24 12.97 10.57
CA LYS A 95 -13.52 14.16 11.03
C LYS A 95 -13.82 15.36 10.14
N ASP A 96 -14.05 16.51 10.77
CA ASP A 96 -14.32 17.77 10.09
C ASP A 96 -13.02 18.53 9.73
N GLY A 97 -13.19 19.65 9.03
CA GLY A 97 -12.05 20.48 8.59
C GLY A 97 -11.20 20.99 9.75
N ASP A 98 -11.82 21.41 10.85
CA ASP A 98 -11.11 21.96 12.01
C ASP A 98 -10.20 20.89 12.64
N TRP A 99 -10.67 19.65 12.74
CA TRP A 99 -9.84 18.53 13.21
C TRP A 99 -8.64 18.26 12.28
N TRP A 100 -8.80 18.40 10.96
CA TRP A 100 -7.72 18.23 10.00
C TRP A 100 -6.71 19.39 10.01
N GLU A 101 -7.18 20.61 10.28
CA GLU A 101 -6.36 21.83 10.32
C GLU A 101 -5.64 21.99 11.66
N GLU A 102 -6.07 21.31 12.73
CA GLU A 102 -5.44 21.33 14.05
C GLU A 102 -3.93 21.00 13.98
N ILE A 103 -3.13 21.86 14.60
CA ILE A 103 -1.68 21.73 14.72
C ILE A 103 -1.34 20.79 15.88
N VAL A 104 -0.68 19.68 15.57
CA VAL A 104 -0.24 18.69 16.57
C VAL A 104 1.27 18.46 16.48
N SER A 105 1.83 17.82 17.50
CA SER A 105 3.24 17.40 17.51
C SER A 105 3.52 16.36 16.41
N PHE A 106 4.58 16.59 15.66
CA PHE A 106 5.12 15.69 14.65
C PHE A 106 6.63 15.61 14.83
N PHE A 107 7.09 14.63 15.63
CA PHE A 107 8.48 14.51 16.06
C PHE A 107 8.98 15.82 16.71
N ASP A 108 9.96 16.48 16.11
CA ASP A 108 10.61 17.70 16.56
C ASP A 108 9.92 18.98 16.08
N VAL A 109 8.88 18.87 15.25
CA VAL A 109 8.13 20.00 14.71
C VAL A 109 6.64 19.89 15.03
N THR A 110 5.88 20.95 14.75
CA THR A 110 4.42 20.94 14.80
C THR A 110 3.83 21.17 13.41
N ARG A 111 2.80 20.41 13.04
CA ARG A 111 2.16 20.47 11.71
C ARG A 111 0.67 20.16 11.83
N SER A 112 -0.12 20.56 10.84
CA SER A 112 -1.54 20.18 10.79
C SER A 112 -1.69 18.68 10.60
N ARG A 113 -2.76 18.08 11.12
CA ARG A 113 -3.07 16.67 10.87
C ARG A 113 -3.13 16.36 9.38
N ALA A 114 -3.71 17.25 8.56
CA ALA A 114 -3.75 17.10 7.11
C ALA A 114 -2.35 16.94 6.49
N TRP A 115 -1.40 17.78 6.92
CA TRP A 115 -0.01 17.71 6.44
C TRP A 115 0.67 16.40 6.88
N ILE A 116 0.51 16.00 8.14
CA ILE A 116 1.08 14.76 8.67
C ILE A 116 0.48 13.55 7.95
N PHE A 117 -0.81 13.59 7.64
CA PHE A 117 -1.49 12.49 6.96
C PHE A 117 -0.99 12.32 5.53
N LEU A 118 -0.76 13.42 4.81
CA LEU A 118 -0.09 13.35 3.51
C LEU A 118 1.30 12.68 3.61
N ARG A 119 2.08 12.98 4.66
CA ARG A 119 3.35 12.30 4.93
C ARG A 119 3.18 10.81 5.23
N ARG A 120 2.10 10.43 5.92
CA ARG A 120 1.76 9.02 6.17
C ARG A 120 1.45 8.28 4.87
N LEU A 121 0.72 8.91 3.95
CA LEU A 121 0.44 8.35 2.62
C LEU A 121 1.72 8.18 1.80
N THR A 122 2.59 9.20 1.76
CA THR A 122 3.85 9.12 1.00
C THR A 122 4.85 8.12 1.61
N HIS A 123 4.86 7.96 2.92
CA HIS A 123 5.64 6.93 3.61
C HIS A 123 5.19 5.51 3.22
N SER A 124 3.88 5.26 3.18
CA SER A 124 3.32 3.99 2.69
C SER A 124 3.70 3.75 1.22
N ALA A 125 3.56 4.76 0.36
CA ALA A 125 3.92 4.67 -1.05
C ALA A 125 5.42 4.41 -1.27
N HIS A 126 6.29 5.03 -0.45
CA HIS A 126 7.73 4.81 -0.47
C HIS A 126 8.10 3.35 -0.21
N HIS A 127 7.56 2.74 0.86
CA HIS A 127 7.84 1.35 1.18
C HIS A 127 7.19 0.38 0.19
N ARG A 128 5.99 0.69 -0.32
CA ARG A 128 5.38 -0.08 -1.41
C ARG A 128 6.26 -0.07 -2.66
N GLY A 129 6.84 1.08 -3.02
CA GLY A 129 7.76 1.19 -4.16
C GLY A 129 9.05 0.38 -3.99
N GLN A 130 9.52 0.16 -2.76
CA GLN A 130 10.63 -0.78 -2.51
C GLN A 130 10.21 -2.22 -2.80
N LEU A 131 9.01 -2.62 -2.37
CA LEU A 131 8.49 -3.97 -2.61
C LEU A 131 8.24 -4.26 -4.10
N THR A 132 7.85 -3.27 -4.91
CA THR A 132 7.71 -3.49 -6.35
C THR A 132 9.05 -3.81 -7.03
N VAL A 133 10.16 -3.24 -6.53
CA VAL A 133 11.51 -3.65 -6.97
C VAL A 133 11.81 -5.09 -6.56
N TYR A 134 11.34 -5.54 -5.40
CA TYR A 134 11.61 -6.91 -4.93
C TYR A 134 10.86 -7.92 -5.79
N LEU A 135 9.61 -7.63 -6.17
CA LEU A 135 8.86 -8.42 -7.13
C LEU A 135 9.64 -8.57 -8.45
N ARG A 136 10.26 -7.49 -8.94
CA ARG A 136 11.14 -7.54 -10.13
C ARG A 136 12.35 -8.45 -9.92
N LEU A 137 13.05 -8.33 -8.80
CA LEU A 137 14.24 -9.14 -8.49
C LEU A 137 13.90 -10.63 -8.32
N LEU A 138 12.69 -10.94 -7.88
CA LEU A 138 12.16 -12.30 -7.77
C LEU A 138 11.55 -12.84 -9.08
N GLY A 139 11.55 -12.05 -10.17
CA GLY A 139 10.96 -12.43 -11.45
C GLY A 139 9.43 -12.59 -11.40
N LYS A 140 8.76 -11.96 -10.43
CA LYS A 140 7.29 -12.00 -10.31
C LYS A 140 6.64 -11.05 -11.32
N PRO A 141 5.41 -11.34 -11.78
CA PRO A 141 4.61 -10.37 -12.51
C PRO A 141 4.42 -9.10 -11.67
N LEU A 142 4.33 -7.94 -12.34
CA LEU A 142 4.04 -6.67 -11.67
C LEU A 142 2.80 -5.99 -12.25
N TYR A 143 1.74 -5.92 -11.47
CA TYR A 143 0.51 -5.21 -11.83
C TYR A 143 0.62 -3.70 -11.65
N SER A 144 -0.34 -2.96 -12.21
CA SER A 144 -0.39 -1.50 -12.08
C SER A 144 -0.58 -1.04 -10.64
N THR A 145 0.07 0.08 -10.27
CA THR A 145 -0.15 0.79 -8.99
C THR A 145 -0.69 2.20 -9.20
N TYR A 146 0.00 3.00 -10.02
CA TYR A 146 -0.42 4.36 -10.44
C TYR A 146 -0.58 4.50 -11.96
N GLY A 147 -0.20 3.47 -12.70
CA GLY A 147 -0.15 3.47 -14.15
C GLY A 147 0.37 2.13 -14.66
N PRO A 148 0.58 2.02 -15.98
CA PRO A 148 1.06 0.79 -16.58
C PRO A 148 2.48 0.45 -16.10
N THR A 149 2.82 -0.83 -16.20
CA THR A 149 4.15 -1.39 -15.95
C THR A 149 4.69 -2.02 -17.23
N ALA A 150 5.94 -2.49 -17.19
CA ALA A 150 6.48 -3.27 -18.30
C ALA A 150 5.63 -4.51 -18.63
N ASP A 151 4.93 -5.12 -17.66
CA ASP A 151 4.11 -6.32 -17.86
C ASP A 151 2.71 -5.97 -18.38
N THR A 152 2.24 -4.74 -18.18
CA THR A 152 0.92 -4.30 -18.66
C THR A 152 0.98 -3.70 -20.05
N GLY A 153 2.02 -3.99 -20.85
CA GLY A 153 2.19 -3.48 -22.21
C GLY A 153 3.18 -2.32 -22.33
N GLY A 154 3.92 -1.99 -21.27
CA GLY A 154 4.98 -0.98 -21.31
C GLY A 154 4.50 0.43 -20.98
N LEU A 155 4.88 1.41 -21.81
CA LEU A 155 4.67 2.82 -21.51
C LEU A 155 3.22 3.26 -21.74
N PHE A 156 2.72 4.15 -20.89
CA PHE A 156 1.43 4.82 -21.10
C PHE A 156 1.38 5.57 -22.44
N ALA A 157 2.48 6.24 -22.83
CA ALA A 157 2.62 6.92 -24.12
C ALA A 157 2.54 5.96 -25.34
N SER A 158 2.60 4.64 -25.09
CA SER A 158 2.40 3.60 -26.09
C SER A 158 1.01 2.99 -26.09
N GLY A 159 0.08 3.53 -25.30
CA GLY A 159 -1.27 3.00 -25.14
C GLY A 159 -1.33 1.78 -24.22
N ALA A 160 -0.31 1.56 -23.38
CA ALA A 160 -0.31 0.44 -22.44
C ALA A 160 -1.47 0.59 -21.43
N PRO A 161 -2.32 -0.44 -21.24
CA PRO A 161 -3.41 -0.39 -20.28
C PRO A 161 -2.90 -0.37 -18.83
N THR A 162 -3.71 0.22 -17.95
CA THR A 162 -3.58 0.04 -16.51
C THR A 162 -4.33 -1.21 -16.10
N ILE A 163 -3.62 -2.23 -15.61
CA ILE A 163 -4.20 -3.51 -15.22
C ILE A 163 -3.95 -3.69 -13.72
N TYR A 164 -4.99 -3.47 -12.92
CA TYR A 164 -4.98 -3.77 -11.50
C TYR A 164 -5.33 -5.24 -11.26
N ARG A 165 -4.70 -5.85 -10.26
CA ARG A 165 -5.01 -7.22 -9.86
C ARG A 165 -6.40 -7.33 -9.22
N TYR A 166 -6.80 -6.31 -8.45
CA TYR A 166 -8.07 -6.24 -7.74
C TYR A 166 -8.71 -4.85 -7.83
N GLN A 167 -10.04 -4.80 -7.82
CA GLN A 167 -10.83 -3.56 -7.88
C GLN A 167 -11.22 -3.01 -6.50
N SER A 168 -11.20 -3.86 -5.46
CA SER A 168 -11.51 -3.49 -4.08
C SER A 168 -10.80 -4.41 -3.08
N SER A 169 -10.70 -3.96 -1.83
CA SER A 169 -10.16 -4.79 -0.74
C SER A 169 -11.00 -6.04 -0.52
N ASP A 170 -12.33 -5.95 -0.64
CA ASP A 170 -13.22 -7.10 -0.48
C ASP A 170 -12.98 -8.16 -1.57
N ALA A 171 -12.85 -7.72 -2.83
CA ALA A 171 -12.55 -8.63 -3.94
C ALA A 171 -11.16 -9.29 -3.78
N LEU A 172 -10.19 -8.54 -3.28
CA LEU A 172 -8.87 -9.06 -2.94
C LEU A 172 -8.97 -10.14 -1.86
N LEU A 173 -9.60 -9.84 -0.72
CA LEU A 173 -9.68 -10.79 0.41
C LEU A 173 -10.47 -12.05 0.07
N ALA A 174 -11.56 -11.92 -0.69
CA ALA A 174 -12.34 -13.05 -1.16
C ALA A 174 -11.51 -13.97 -2.08
N SER A 175 -10.77 -13.38 -3.02
CA SER A 175 -9.99 -14.16 -3.98
C SER A 175 -8.71 -14.76 -3.38
N GLU A 176 -8.01 -14.03 -2.52
CA GLU A 176 -6.75 -14.47 -1.91
C GLU A 176 -6.90 -15.63 -0.93
N ALA A 177 -8.12 -15.92 -0.47
CA ALA A 177 -8.41 -17.14 0.28
C ALA A 177 -8.23 -18.42 -0.56
N ASP A 178 -8.41 -18.32 -1.89
CA ASP A 178 -8.43 -19.44 -2.83
C ASP A 178 -7.28 -19.39 -3.86
N GLY A 179 -6.17 -18.71 -3.51
CA GLY A 179 -4.97 -18.60 -4.38
C GLY A 179 -4.89 -17.33 -5.23
N GLY A 180 -5.91 -16.48 -5.15
CA GLY A 180 -5.93 -15.15 -5.76
C GLY A 180 -6.24 -15.11 -7.26
N SER A 181 -6.69 -13.94 -7.71
CA SER A 181 -6.98 -13.68 -9.12
C SER A 181 -5.73 -13.18 -9.81
N TRP A 182 -5.44 -13.71 -10.99
CA TRP A 182 -4.26 -13.33 -11.79
C TRP A 182 -4.71 -12.92 -13.19
N PRO A 183 -5.24 -11.68 -13.38
CA PRO A 183 -5.60 -11.19 -14.69
C PRO A 183 -4.41 -11.30 -15.64
N ALA A 184 -4.68 -11.70 -16.89
CA ALA A 184 -3.63 -11.87 -17.89
C ALA A 184 -2.89 -10.54 -18.11
N LEU A 185 -1.56 -10.62 -18.11
CA LEU A 185 -0.68 -9.51 -18.41
C LEU A 185 -0.18 -9.67 -19.85
N PRO A 186 -0.31 -8.64 -20.72
CA PRO A 186 0.13 -8.73 -22.11
C PRO A 186 1.65 -8.85 -22.26
N GLY A 187 2.41 -8.65 -21.17
CA GLY A 187 3.86 -8.71 -21.17
C GLY A 187 4.50 -7.41 -21.67
N PRO A 188 5.80 -7.45 -22.02
CA PRO A 188 6.49 -6.29 -22.56
C PRO A 188 5.84 -5.84 -23.86
N GLY A 189 5.49 -4.55 -23.94
CA GLY A 189 5.04 -3.94 -25.19
C GLY A 189 6.12 -3.98 -26.27
N THR A 190 5.77 -3.55 -27.49
CA THR A 190 6.70 -3.56 -28.64
C THR A 190 7.80 -2.50 -28.60
N ARG A 191 7.72 -1.55 -27.65
CA ARG A 191 8.69 -0.46 -27.47
C ARG A 191 9.49 -0.63 -26.18
N PRO A 192 10.75 -0.17 -26.15
CA PRO A 192 11.54 -0.12 -24.92
C PRO A 192 10.82 0.65 -23.80
N PRO A 193 11.00 0.28 -22.52
CA PRO A 193 10.39 0.98 -21.39
C PRO A 193 11.18 2.26 -21.06
N THR A 194 11.27 3.19 -22.00
CA THR A 194 11.90 4.49 -21.81
C THR A 194 11.22 5.59 -22.61
N GLU A 195 11.07 6.76 -21.99
CA GLU A 195 10.56 7.98 -22.61
C GLU A 195 11.64 8.72 -23.44
N ARG A 196 12.87 8.19 -23.46
CA ARG A 196 13.93 8.73 -24.31
C ARG A 196 13.61 8.52 -25.80
N PRO A 197 14.01 9.45 -26.68
CA PRO A 197 13.90 9.27 -28.13
C PRO A 197 14.62 8.00 -28.63
#